data_AF-A0A841Z9B5-F1
#
_entry.id   AF-A0A841Z9B5-F1
#
_cell.length_a   1.000
_cell.length_b   1.000
_cell.length_c   1.000
_cell.angle_alpha   90.00
_cell.angle_beta   90.00
_cell.angle_gamma   90.00
#
_symmetry.space_group_name_H-M   'P 1'
#
loop_
_entity.id
_entity.type
_entity.pdbx_description
1 polymer ?
#
loop_
_entity_poly.entity_id
_entity_poly.type
_entity_poly.pdbx_seq_one_letter_code
_entity_poly.pdbx_strand_id
1 'polypeptide(L)'
;MKYYVKKKVGILFVFLITIGLSFGITSVLSNNVNAATDPVNFDQASTGVIQNNTAWLSTDGQPIEARSGSIIQVGDTYHWFGAERNDNNFKAINHYTSTNLAIWKKEAPAIDNTGIFKENNWVGRPWVMYNKKNDNYIMVLEQHLNGKGNRNHYRFLRAKTLSDSWELLSTDISQLFDSKGVKYGLGDLGAYQEGDEAYLLYTFDKNPFDPVDPAQKLNKSQAILKLNADFTDVSYVDRNQGKYEAYKEFNVSKSGEWPREAASIFKRNGVYYYFTSRCEGFKSSGTNYRTATSIMGDWSEQEAVQTANSNTNSYNSQHDFILPITGTKETLYMFAGDRWEGAKSAYQWSPLIFDSKGVPTIDGSEDVWSVTTIANPVLNPSFEDSIGQVISNWNKTADMTGSPYVEKHDLAADLNNQLTFYAKKSEKSNVYQTLPGLANGTYQMTISYKSSGDHVKSYMYVKDYGGEEQQVNLPTTTSWAVISTAVDVTDGKATIGFYVESPTKKWLNIDHVQFTRK
;
A
#
# COMPACT_ATOMS: atom_id res chain seq x y z
N MET A 1 18.63 -63.15 27.04
CA MET A 1 18.70 -62.13 28.12
C MET A 1 17.59 -61.11 27.85
N LYS A 2 16.46 -61.27 28.56
CA LYS A 2 15.99 -60.45 29.71
C LYS A 2 15.52 -59.04 29.31
N TYR A 3 14.21 -58.85 29.10
CA TYR A 3 13.13 -58.39 30.03
C TYR A 3 13.00 -56.83 30.04
N TYR A 4 11.91 -56.23 29.50
CA TYR A 4 10.62 -55.82 30.15
C TYR A 4 10.77 -54.47 30.94
N VAL A 5 9.93 -53.41 30.93
CA VAL A 5 8.48 -53.26 31.26
C VAL A 5 8.05 -51.78 31.08
N LYS A 6 6.78 -51.55 30.67
CA LYS A 6 5.98 -50.31 30.82
C LYS A 6 5.74 -49.95 32.30
N LYS A 7 5.83 -48.68 32.70
CA LYS A 7 5.22 -48.20 33.98
C LYS A 7 4.15 -47.13 33.75
N LYS A 8 2.95 -47.42 34.26
CA LYS A 8 1.86 -46.49 34.57
C LYS A 8 2.01 -45.98 36.02
N VAL A 9 1.21 -44.94 36.30
CA VAL A 9 0.49 -44.58 37.55
C VAL A 9 1.05 -43.40 38.35
N GLY A 10 0.15 -42.47 38.65
CA GLY A 10 0.26 -41.55 39.79
C GLY A 10 -0.81 -40.45 39.82
N ILE A 11 -2.09 -40.79 40.03
CA ILE A 11 -3.12 -39.82 40.48
C ILE A 11 -2.94 -39.66 41.99
N LEU A 12 -2.73 -38.42 42.45
CA LEU A 12 -2.70 -38.08 43.87
C LEU A 12 -3.97 -37.30 44.22
N PHE A 13 -4.84 -37.92 45.00
CA PHE A 13 -5.92 -37.26 45.74
C PHE A 13 -5.32 -36.58 46.97
N VAL A 14 -5.57 -35.28 47.14
CA VAL A 14 -5.39 -34.59 48.41
C VAL A 14 -6.76 -34.09 48.87
N PHE A 15 -7.26 -34.69 49.95
CA PHE A 15 -8.33 -34.13 50.78
C PHE A 15 -7.68 -33.18 51.80
N LEU A 16 -8.07 -31.91 51.80
CA LEU A 16 -7.90 -31.05 52.96
C LEU A 16 -9.19 -30.29 53.26
N ILE A 17 -9.82 -30.79 54.33
CA ILE A 17 -10.68 -30.17 55.34
C ILE A 17 -11.05 -28.70 55.11
N THR A 18 -12.35 -28.48 54.91
CA THR A 18 -13.08 -27.21 55.00
C THR A 18 -13.16 -26.71 56.45
N ILE A 19 -12.73 -25.47 56.69
CA ILE A 19 -13.26 -24.61 57.76
C ILE A 19 -13.82 -23.38 57.05
N GLY A 20 -15.14 -23.19 57.17
CA GLY A 20 -15.87 -22.12 56.51
C GLY A 20 -15.69 -20.76 57.20
N LEU A 21 -15.73 -19.72 56.38
CA LEU A 21 -16.22 -18.39 56.75
C LEU A 21 -16.82 -17.77 55.47
N SER A 22 -18.14 -17.59 55.51
CA SER A 22 -19.01 -17.00 54.49
C SER A 22 -18.77 -15.50 54.38
N PHE A 23 -18.89 -14.91 53.18
CA PHE A 23 -19.82 -13.80 52.92
C PHE A 23 -20.07 -13.60 51.41
N GLY A 24 -21.34 -13.80 51.01
CA GLY A 24 -22.05 -12.96 50.05
C GLY A 24 -21.85 -13.19 48.55
N ILE A 25 -22.52 -14.19 47.98
CA ILE A 25 -22.97 -14.15 46.58
C ILE A 25 -24.49 -13.98 46.60
N THR A 26 -24.99 -12.86 46.11
CA THR A 26 -26.39 -12.71 45.67
C THR A 26 -26.47 -13.03 44.19
N SER A 27 -27.12 -14.14 43.88
CA SER A 27 -27.70 -14.45 42.57
C SER A 27 -28.86 -13.51 42.27
N VAL A 28 -29.12 -13.19 40.99
CA VAL A 28 -30.47 -13.08 40.42
C VAL A 28 -30.42 -13.29 38.89
N LEU A 29 -30.97 -14.44 38.49
CA LEU A 29 -31.93 -14.74 37.41
C LEU A 29 -31.70 -14.35 35.93
N SER A 30 -32.17 -15.31 35.14
CA SER A 30 -32.20 -15.52 33.71
C SER A 30 -33.17 -14.62 32.91
N ASN A 31 -32.73 -14.32 31.69
CA ASN A 31 -33.44 -14.26 30.41
C ASN A 31 -34.86 -13.64 30.34
N ASN A 32 -34.93 -12.49 29.67
CA ASN A 32 -35.85 -12.24 28.55
C ASN A 32 -35.35 -11.01 27.79
N VAL A 33 -34.85 -11.18 26.56
CA VAL A 33 -34.58 -10.06 25.64
C VAL A 33 -35.51 -10.19 24.44
N ASN A 34 -36.56 -9.36 24.45
CA ASN A 34 -37.29 -9.02 23.24
C ASN A 34 -36.43 -8.08 22.40
N ALA A 35 -36.41 -8.34 21.10
CA ALA A 35 -35.80 -7.49 20.10
C ALA A 35 -36.48 -6.10 20.10
N ALA A 36 -35.68 -5.07 20.37
CA ALA A 36 -35.98 -3.70 20.01
C ALA A 36 -34.71 -3.11 19.39
N THR A 37 -34.85 -2.63 18.17
CA THR A 37 -33.83 -1.99 17.35
C THR A 37 -33.50 -0.61 17.92
N ASP A 38 -32.39 -0.51 18.64
CA ASP A 38 -31.76 0.79 18.88
C ASP A 38 -30.74 1.06 17.77
N PRO A 39 -30.76 2.25 17.14
CA PRO A 39 -29.76 2.62 16.14
C PRO A 39 -28.40 2.77 16.83
N VAL A 40 -27.44 1.95 16.42
CA VAL A 40 -26.05 2.06 16.86
C VAL A 40 -25.51 3.40 16.37
N ASN A 41 -25.30 4.34 17.29
CA ASN A 41 -24.66 5.61 17.00
C ASN A 41 -23.13 5.42 17.04
N PHE A 42 -22.48 5.40 15.87
CA PHE A 42 -21.03 5.32 15.74
C PHE A 42 -20.41 6.72 15.67
N ASP A 43 -20.37 7.41 16.81
CA ASP A 43 -19.40 8.50 17.00
C ASP A 43 -18.09 7.89 17.53
N GLN A 44 -17.31 7.25 16.66
CA GLN A 44 -15.91 6.91 16.92
C GLN A 44 -15.00 7.84 16.11
N ALA A 45 -14.14 8.55 16.83
CA ALA A 45 -12.98 9.21 16.23
C ALA A 45 -12.12 8.17 15.49
N SER A 46 -12.13 8.24 14.16
CA SER A 46 -11.19 7.84 13.09
C SER A 46 -9.92 6.99 13.34
N THR A 47 -9.84 6.11 14.35
CA THR A 47 -8.75 5.12 14.45
C THR A 47 -9.19 3.82 13.77
N GLY A 48 -8.94 3.71 12.47
CA GLY A 48 -9.20 2.50 11.72
C GLY A 48 -8.38 1.32 12.25
N VAL A 49 -9.03 0.23 12.61
CA VAL A 49 -8.39 -1.00 13.11
C VAL A 49 -8.51 -2.07 12.02
N ILE A 50 -7.39 -2.72 11.68
CA ILE A 50 -7.37 -3.91 10.82
C ILE A 50 -7.63 -5.11 11.72
N GLN A 51 -8.72 -5.81 11.46
CA GLN A 51 -9.13 -6.97 12.23
C GLN A 51 -9.21 -8.21 11.33
N ASN A 52 -8.23 -9.09 11.44
CA ASN A 52 -8.26 -10.38 10.75
C ASN A 52 -9.35 -11.28 11.33
N ASN A 53 -9.66 -12.37 10.61
CA ASN A 53 -10.65 -13.38 11.00
C ASN A 53 -12.11 -12.88 11.12
N THR A 54 -12.41 -11.67 10.61
CA THR A 54 -13.77 -11.12 10.51
C THR A 54 -14.13 -10.79 9.06
N ALA A 55 -15.44 -10.73 8.76
CA ALA A 55 -15.89 -10.18 7.49
C ALA A 55 -15.60 -8.68 7.47
N TRP A 56 -14.85 -8.21 6.48
CA TRP A 56 -14.58 -6.78 6.30
C TRP A 56 -15.72 -6.17 5.51
N LEU A 57 -16.29 -5.10 6.04
CA LEU A 57 -17.41 -4.40 5.42
C LEU A 57 -16.95 -3.02 4.95
N SER A 58 -17.41 -2.59 3.78
CA SER A 58 -17.28 -1.20 3.35
C SER A 58 -18.27 -0.29 4.09
N THR A 59 -18.12 1.02 3.92
CA THR A 59 -18.97 2.05 4.57
C THR A 59 -20.46 1.95 4.22
N ASP A 60 -20.82 1.23 3.16
CA ASP A 60 -22.20 0.91 2.77
C ASP A 60 -22.73 -0.39 3.40
N GLY A 61 -21.94 -1.02 4.28
CA GLY A 61 -22.27 -2.25 4.99
C GLY A 61 -22.13 -3.53 4.17
N GLN A 62 -21.65 -3.46 2.92
CA GLN A 62 -21.45 -4.64 2.08
C GLN A 62 -20.08 -5.30 2.35
N PRO A 63 -19.95 -6.63 2.19
CA PRO A 63 -18.65 -7.28 2.21
C PRO A 63 -17.68 -6.66 1.19
N ILE A 64 -16.44 -6.44 1.61
CA ILE A 64 -15.37 -6.00 0.71
C ILE A 64 -14.97 -7.17 -0.19
N GLU A 65 -15.03 -6.94 -1.50
CA GLU A 65 -14.70 -7.91 -2.54
C GLU A 65 -13.57 -7.35 -3.42
N ALA A 66 -12.31 -7.61 -3.04
CA ALA A 66 -11.11 -7.08 -3.68
C ALA A 66 -9.91 -8.05 -3.56
N ARG A 67 -10.17 -9.35 -3.70
CA ARG A 67 -9.12 -10.40 -3.66
C ARG A 67 -8.20 -10.30 -4.89
N SER A 68 -6.99 -10.86 -4.79
CA SER A 68 -5.97 -10.79 -5.84
C SER A 68 -5.81 -9.38 -6.35
N GLY A 69 -5.61 -8.45 -5.42
CA GLY A 69 -5.63 -7.03 -5.65
C GLY A 69 -4.26 -6.39 -5.53
N SER A 70 -4.27 -5.07 -5.59
CA SER A 70 -3.14 -4.25 -5.15
C SER A 70 -3.66 -2.90 -4.66
N ILE A 71 -2.80 -2.20 -3.91
CA ILE A 71 -3.07 -0.86 -3.41
C ILE A 71 -2.08 0.11 -4.02
N ILE A 72 -2.60 1.22 -4.56
CA ILE A 72 -1.82 2.41 -4.87
C ILE A 72 -2.23 3.53 -3.89
N GLN A 73 -1.25 4.27 -3.38
CA GLN A 73 -1.51 5.47 -2.58
C GLN A 73 -1.34 6.71 -3.44
N VAL A 74 -2.33 7.61 -3.42
CA VAL A 74 -2.28 8.93 -4.07
C VAL A 74 -2.62 9.98 -3.01
N GLY A 75 -1.65 10.82 -2.68
CA GLY A 75 -1.74 11.70 -1.51
C GLY A 75 -2.02 10.89 -0.23
N ASP A 76 -3.04 11.28 0.51
CA ASP A 76 -3.47 10.60 1.75
C ASP A 76 -4.49 9.48 1.52
N THR A 77 -4.82 9.16 0.26
CA THR A 77 -5.84 8.15 -0.07
C THR A 77 -5.19 6.89 -0.62
N TYR A 78 -5.52 5.76 -0.01
CA TYR A 78 -5.26 4.42 -0.51
C TYR A 78 -6.39 4.00 -1.44
N HIS A 79 -6.04 3.52 -2.63
CA HIS A 79 -6.95 2.99 -3.62
C HIS A 79 -6.68 1.49 -3.77
N TRP A 80 -7.62 0.66 -3.32
CA TRP A 80 -7.54 -0.79 -3.41
C TRP A 80 -8.34 -1.28 -4.61
N PHE A 81 -7.63 -1.87 -5.57
CA PHE A 81 -8.22 -2.55 -6.71
C PHE A 81 -8.13 -4.06 -6.53
N GLY A 82 -9.21 -4.79 -6.81
CA GLY A 82 -9.19 -6.25 -6.69
C GLY A 82 -10.40 -6.93 -7.31
N ALA A 83 -10.30 -8.24 -7.51
CA ALA A 83 -11.30 -9.02 -8.19
C ALA A 83 -12.47 -9.42 -7.28
N GLU A 84 -13.67 -9.26 -7.82
CA GLU A 84 -14.89 -9.87 -7.31
C GLU A 84 -15.32 -11.02 -8.23
N ARG A 85 -15.79 -12.11 -7.61
CA ARG A 85 -16.20 -13.33 -8.31
C ARG A 85 -17.53 -13.87 -7.76
N ASN A 86 -18.37 -14.39 -8.65
CA ASN A 86 -19.59 -15.13 -8.33
C ASN A 86 -19.50 -16.54 -8.91
N ASP A 87 -19.67 -17.59 -8.09
CA ASP A 87 -19.75 -18.99 -8.56
C ASP A 87 -18.66 -19.35 -9.60
N ASN A 88 -17.41 -18.99 -9.29
CA ASN A 88 -16.21 -19.12 -10.13
C ASN A 88 -16.09 -18.19 -11.35
N ASN A 89 -17.02 -17.29 -11.60
CA ASN A 89 -16.96 -16.34 -12.71
C ASN A 89 -16.53 -14.95 -12.26
N PHE A 90 -15.85 -14.21 -13.15
CA PHE A 90 -15.49 -12.82 -12.93
C PHE A 90 -16.75 -11.92 -12.89
N LYS A 91 -16.77 -10.96 -11.96
CA LYS A 91 -17.83 -9.95 -11.86
C LYS A 91 -17.32 -8.53 -12.10
N ALA A 92 -16.26 -8.13 -11.40
CA ALA A 92 -15.68 -6.81 -11.52
C ALA A 92 -14.25 -6.76 -10.99
N ILE A 93 -13.46 -5.82 -11.49
CA ILE A 93 -12.31 -5.29 -10.75
C ILE A 93 -12.82 -4.09 -9.97
N ASN A 94 -13.06 -4.34 -8.70
CA ASN A 94 -13.60 -3.37 -7.77
C ASN A 94 -12.57 -2.33 -7.38
N HIS A 95 -13.05 -1.15 -6.99
CA HIS A 95 -12.25 -0.05 -6.47
C HIS A 95 -12.81 0.37 -5.10
N TYR A 96 -11.92 0.41 -4.10
CA TYR A 96 -12.22 0.93 -2.77
C TYR A 96 -11.23 2.04 -2.40
N THR A 97 -11.68 3.03 -1.63
CA THR A 97 -10.84 4.12 -1.12
C THR A 97 -10.81 4.14 0.40
N SER A 98 -9.66 4.46 0.97
CA SER A 98 -9.49 4.62 2.42
C SER A 98 -8.38 5.63 2.72
N THR A 99 -8.48 6.35 3.83
CA THR A 99 -7.40 7.19 4.35
C THR A 99 -6.65 6.52 5.51
N ASN A 100 -7.07 5.32 5.94
CA ASN A 100 -6.53 4.64 7.11
C ASN A 100 -6.37 3.12 6.98
N LEU A 101 -6.52 2.58 5.76
CA LEU A 101 -6.40 1.15 5.42
C LEU A 101 -7.42 0.22 6.09
N ALA A 102 -8.34 0.73 6.91
CA ALA A 102 -9.31 -0.09 7.64
C ALA A 102 -10.76 0.25 7.28
N ILE A 103 -11.08 1.54 7.13
CA ILE A 103 -12.41 2.00 6.74
C ILE A 103 -12.39 2.24 5.24
N TRP A 104 -13.10 1.39 4.49
CA TRP A 104 -13.09 1.39 3.03
C TRP A 104 -14.43 1.86 2.47
N LYS A 105 -14.40 2.91 1.65
CA LYS A 105 -15.54 3.34 0.84
C LYS A 105 -15.51 2.62 -0.49
N LYS A 106 -16.66 2.07 -0.90
CA LYS A 106 -16.85 1.50 -2.23
C LYS A 106 -16.95 2.61 -3.27
N GLU A 107 -16.15 2.54 -4.33
CA GLU A 107 -16.26 3.40 -5.51
C GLU A 107 -16.79 2.63 -6.72
N ALA A 108 -16.95 3.32 -7.85
CA ALA A 108 -17.27 2.68 -9.13
C ALA A 108 -16.16 1.68 -9.52
N PRO A 109 -16.49 0.46 -9.98
CA PRO A 109 -15.48 -0.51 -10.37
C PRO A 109 -14.67 -0.02 -11.58
N ALA A 110 -13.40 -0.42 -11.65
CA ALA A 110 -12.54 -0.09 -12.78
C ALA A 110 -13.02 -0.76 -14.08
N ILE A 111 -13.40 -2.03 -13.98
CA ILE A 111 -14.06 -2.80 -15.03
C ILE A 111 -15.10 -3.74 -14.45
N ASP A 112 -16.09 -4.09 -15.26
CA ASP A 112 -17.15 -5.05 -14.95
C ASP A 112 -17.14 -6.23 -15.94
N ASN A 113 -18.09 -7.15 -15.79
CA ASN A 113 -18.25 -8.32 -16.65
C ASN A 113 -18.93 -8.02 -17.99
N THR A 114 -18.67 -6.85 -18.59
CA THR A 114 -19.16 -6.48 -19.92
C THR A 114 -18.06 -6.59 -20.98
N GLY A 115 -18.44 -6.40 -22.25
CA GLY A 115 -17.50 -6.43 -23.38
C GLY A 115 -16.69 -7.74 -23.44
N ILE A 116 -15.36 -7.61 -23.54
CA ILE A 116 -14.44 -8.75 -23.60
C ILE A 116 -14.34 -9.54 -22.29
N PHE A 117 -14.90 -9.03 -21.19
CA PHE A 117 -14.82 -9.65 -19.88
C PHE A 117 -15.99 -10.59 -19.56
N LYS A 118 -17.08 -10.52 -20.34
CA LYS A 118 -18.36 -11.21 -20.09
C LYS A 118 -18.28 -12.73 -19.95
N GLU A 119 -17.36 -13.38 -20.66
CA GLU A 119 -17.31 -14.85 -20.76
C GLU A 119 -16.11 -15.47 -20.03
N ASN A 120 -15.48 -14.73 -19.12
CA ASN A 120 -14.25 -15.18 -18.44
C ASN A 120 -14.50 -15.73 -17.04
N ASN A 121 -13.84 -16.84 -16.75
CA ASN A 121 -13.83 -17.42 -15.41
C ASN A 121 -12.88 -16.66 -14.47
N TRP A 122 -11.88 -15.94 -15.02
CA TRP A 122 -10.88 -15.25 -14.22
C TRP A 122 -10.40 -13.96 -14.88
N VAL A 123 -10.53 -12.87 -14.13
CA VAL A 123 -9.82 -11.61 -14.33
C VAL A 123 -9.40 -11.16 -12.94
N GLY A 124 -8.13 -10.82 -12.75
CA GLY A 124 -7.60 -10.51 -11.42
C GLY A 124 -6.19 -9.95 -11.47
N ARG A 125 -5.55 -9.89 -10.29
CA ARG A 125 -4.22 -9.32 -10.09
C ARG A 125 -4.05 -7.94 -10.75
N PRO A 126 -5.00 -7.00 -10.56
CA PRO A 126 -4.84 -5.65 -11.09
C PRO A 126 -3.70 -4.97 -10.34
N TRP A 127 -2.73 -4.43 -11.09
CA TRP A 127 -1.68 -3.57 -10.59
C TRP A 127 -1.77 -2.21 -11.24
N VAL A 128 -1.93 -1.17 -10.42
CA VAL A 128 -2.07 0.21 -10.90
C VAL A 128 -0.77 0.98 -10.70
N MET A 129 -0.37 1.69 -11.75
CA MET A 129 0.86 2.48 -11.83
C MET A 129 0.53 3.87 -12.35
N TYR A 130 1.27 4.89 -11.91
CA TYR A 130 1.11 6.25 -12.41
C TYR A 130 2.16 6.54 -13.48
N ASN A 131 1.72 6.80 -14.71
CA ASN A 131 2.58 7.24 -15.79
C ASN A 131 2.62 8.78 -15.83
N LYS A 132 3.63 9.34 -15.16
CA LYS A 132 3.91 10.77 -15.14
C LYS A 132 4.06 11.40 -16.53
N LYS A 133 4.76 10.72 -17.45
CA LYS A 133 5.05 11.25 -18.79
C LYS A 133 3.78 11.70 -19.50
N ASN A 134 2.72 10.91 -19.37
CA ASN A 134 1.44 11.14 -20.02
C ASN A 134 0.35 11.60 -19.03
N ASP A 135 0.73 11.84 -17.77
CA ASP A 135 -0.14 12.23 -16.67
C ASP A 135 -1.43 11.38 -16.62
N ASN A 136 -1.27 10.06 -16.49
CA ASN A 136 -2.38 9.12 -16.41
C ASN A 136 -2.01 7.89 -15.57
N TYR A 137 -3.01 7.06 -15.27
CA TYR A 137 -2.85 5.79 -14.58
C TYR A 137 -2.96 4.64 -15.57
N ILE A 138 -2.10 3.65 -15.38
CA ILE A 138 -2.11 2.41 -16.14
C ILE A 138 -2.33 1.24 -15.19
N MET A 139 -3.32 0.41 -15.51
CA MET A 139 -3.57 -0.85 -14.82
C MET A 139 -3.10 -2.00 -15.70
N VAL A 140 -2.31 -2.91 -15.16
CA VAL A 140 -2.09 -4.23 -15.77
C VAL A 140 -2.91 -5.26 -15.01
N LEU A 141 -3.57 -6.18 -15.72
CA LEU A 141 -4.34 -7.25 -15.10
C LEU A 141 -4.20 -8.57 -15.83
N GLU A 142 -4.48 -9.64 -15.10
CA GLU A 142 -4.49 -11.01 -15.58
C GLU A 142 -5.89 -11.36 -16.08
N GLN A 143 -5.97 -12.06 -17.21
CA GLN A 143 -7.21 -12.60 -17.76
C GLN A 143 -7.02 -14.03 -18.24
N HIS A 144 -7.89 -14.93 -17.81
CA HIS A 144 -8.03 -16.26 -18.39
C HIS A 144 -9.20 -16.28 -19.39
N LEU A 145 -8.93 -16.70 -20.63
CA LEU A 145 -9.93 -16.79 -21.70
C LEU A 145 -10.38 -18.25 -21.88
N ASN A 146 -11.67 -18.52 -21.66
CA ASN A 146 -12.25 -19.84 -21.89
C ASN A 146 -12.06 -20.31 -23.33
N GLY A 147 -11.67 -21.58 -23.52
CA GLY A 147 -11.61 -22.23 -24.84
C GLY A 147 -10.45 -21.79 -25.74
N LYS A 148 -9.60 -20.84 -25.31
CA LYS A 148 -8.34 -20.53 -26.00
C LYS A 148 -7.22 -21.36 -25.37
N GLY A 149 -6.43 -22.06 -26.19
CA GLY A 149 -5.42 -23.03 -25.73
C GLY A 149 -4.23 -22.47 -24.92
N ASN A 150 -4.22 -21.18 -24.59
CA ASN A 150 -3.23 -20.54 -23.72
C ASN A 150 -3.88 -20.19 -22.37
N ARG A 151 -3.17 -20.38 -21.24
CA ARG A 151 -3.69 -20.12 -19.88
C ARG A 151 -4.02 -18.64 -19.67
N ASN A 152 -3.05 -17.85 -19.22
CA ASN A 152 -3.32 -16.47 -18.83
C ASN A 152 -2.84 -15.51 -19.89
N HIS A 153 -3.54 -14.39 -19.97
CA HIS A 153 -3.22 -13.23 -20.77
C HIS A 153 -2.98 -12.07 -19.80
N TYR A 154 -2.08 -11.15 -20.12
CA TYR A 154 -2.09 -9.84 -19.49
C TYR A 154 -2.66 -8.78 -20.42
N ARG A 155 -3.32 -7.78 -19.83
CA ARG A 155 -3.85 -6.61 -20.53
C ARG A 155 -3.51 -5.34 -19.78
N PHE A 156 -3.41 -4.24 -20.53
CA PHE A 156 -3.29 -2.90 -19.98
C PHE A 156 -4.59 -2.11 -20.16
N LEU A 157 -4.91 -1.29 -19.17
CA LEU A 157 -5.98 -0.32 -19.19
C LEU A 157 -5.43 1.05 -18.79
N ARG A 158 -6.06 2.12 -19.27
CA ARG A 158 -5.67 3.50 -19.02
C ARG A 158 -6.83 4.32 -18.47
N ALA A 159 -6.55 5.16 -17.48
CA ALA A 159 -7.49 6.16 -16.97
C ALA A 159 -6.77 7.47 -16.66
N LYS A 160 -7.45 8.63 -16.79
CA LYS A 160 -6.84 9.93 -16.48
C LYS A 160 -6.73 10.12 -14.96
N THR A 161 -7.76 9.75 -14.23
CA THR A 161 -7.81 9.67 -12.77
C THR A 161 -8.25 8.27 -12.32
N LEU A 162 -8.01 7.90 -11.06
CA LEU A 162 -8.37 6.59 -10.53
C LEU A 162 -9.88 6.33 -10.46
N SER A 163 -10.71 7.37 -10.56
CA SER A 163 -12.18 7.29 -10.52
C SER A 163 -12.83 7.41 -11.90
N ASP A 164 -12.04 7.61 -12.97
CA ASP A 164 -12.56 7.65 -14.33
C ASP A 164 -12.89 6.25 -14.87
N SER A 165 -13.58 6.21 -16.01
CA SER A 165 -13.70 4.98 -16.79
C SER A 165 -12.34 4.54 -17.33
N TRP A 166 -12.06 3.23 -17.26
CA TRP A 166 -10.82 2.64 -17.72
C TRP A 166 -10.93 2.19 -19.18
N GLU A 167 -10.08 2.75 -20.03
CA GLU A 167 -9.96 2.37 -21.44
C GLU A 167 -9.09 1.12 -21.56
N LEU A 168 -9.65 0.05 -22.13
CA LEU A 168 -8.88 -1.13 -22.50
C LEU A 168 -7.93 -0.81 -23.66
N LEU A 169 -6.63 -1.04 -23.46
CA LEU A 169 -5.64 -0.94 -24.53
C LEU A 169 -5.60 -2.24 -25.35
N SER A 170 -5.20 -2.14 -26.62
CA SER A 170 -5.22 -3.25 -27.59
C SER A 170 -4.19 -4.36 -27.35
N THR A 171 -3.73 -4.52 -26.11
CA THR A 171 -2.75 -5.53 -25.72
C THR A 171 -3.44 -6.86 -25.41
N ASP A 172 -3.07 -7.90 -26.16
CA ASP A 172 -3.47 -9.29 -25.95
C ASP A 172 -2.26 -10.22 -25.99
N ILE A 173 -1.60 -10.37 -24.84
CA ILE A 173 -0.39 -11.19 -24.76
C ILE A 173 -0.63 -12.38 -23.86
N SER A 174 -0.55 -13.56 -24.46
CA SER A 174 -0.75 -14.86 -23.79
C SER A 174 0.51 -15.70 -23.70
N GLN A 175 1.59 -15.23 -24.31
CA GLN A 175 2.88 -15.90 -24.33
C GLN A 175 4.01 -14.87 -24.36
N LEU A 176 5.08 -15.14 -23.62
CA LEU A 176 6.31 -14.38 -23.63
C LEU A 176 7.48 -15.29 -23.98
N PHE A 177 8.50 -14.69 -24.58
CA PHE A 177 9.76 -15.34 -24.87
C PHE A 177 10.62 -15.46 -23.61
N ASP A 178 11.37 -16.56 -23.51
CA ASP A 178 12.49 -16.67 -22.59
C ASP A 178 13.78 -16.07 -23.19
N SER A 179 14.87 -16.14 -22.43
CA SER A 179 16.21 -15.70 -22.86
C SER A 179 16.74 -16.36 -24.14
N LYS A 180 16.15 -17.48 -24.59
CA LYS A 180 16.53 -18.21 -25.81
C LYS A 180 15.59 -17.96 -26.99
N GLY A 181 14.59 -17.09 -26.83
CA GLY A 181 13.61 -16.82 -27.88
C GLY A 181 12.55 -17.92 -28.01
N VAL A 182 12.30 -18.71 -26.96
CA VAL A 182 11.23 -19.71 -26.93
C VAL A 182 10.00 -19.14 -26.21
N LYS A 183 8.81 -19.28 -26.80
CA LYS A 183 7.55 -18.81 -26.23
C LYS A 183 6.97 -19.79 -25.22
N TYR A 184 6.50 -19.27 -24.09
CA TYR A 184 5.80 -20.02 -23.05
C TYR A 184 4.49 -19.34 -22.66
N GLY A 185 3.52 -20.14 -22.23
CA GLY A 185 2.25 -19.65 -21.66
C GLY A 185 2.47 -18.95 -20.32
N LEU A 186 1.51 -18.13 -19.92
CA LEU A 186 1.61 -17.32 -18.70
C LEU A 186 0.75 -17.89 -17.57
N GLY A 187 1.24 -17.71 -16.35
CA GLY A 187 0.53 -17.91 -15.09
C GLY A 187 0.21 -16.57 -14.43
N ASP A 188 0.37 -16.50 -13.12
CA ASP A 188 0.13 -15.29 -12.34
C ASP A 188 1.04 -14.13 -12.74
N LEU A 189 0.52 -12.90 -12.58
CA LEU A 189 1.30 -11.67 -12.78
C LEU A 189 1.33 -10.76 -11.57
N GLY A 190 2.26 -9.82 -11.61
CA GLY A 190 2.30 -8.65 -10.76
C GLY A 190 2.97 -7.49 -11.48
N ALA A 191 3.09 -6.34 -10.81
CA ALA A 191 3.88 -5.23 -11.32
C ALA A 191 4.66 -4.55 -10.21
N TYR A 192 5.66 -3.77 -10.61
CA TYR A 192 6.42 -2.93 -9.71
C TYR A 192 6.79 -1.63 -10.41
N GLN A 193 6.63 -0.51 -9.72
CA GLN A 193 7.02 0.80 -10.21
C GLN A 193 8.07 1.41 -9.27
N GLU A 194 9.10 2.00 -9.85
CA GLU A 194 10.10 2.82 -9.15
C GLU A 194 10.33 4.10 -9.95
N GLY A 195 9.84 5.22 -9.43
CA GLY A 195 9.88 6.50 -10.13
C GLY A 195 9.18 6.42 -11.49
N ASP A 196 9.93 6.75 -12.55
CA ASP A 196 9.46 6.77 -13.94
C ASP A 196 9.65 5.43 -14.67
N GLU A 197 10.08 4.38 -13.96
CA GLU A 197 10.23 3.03 -14.51
C GLU A 197 9.20 2.07 -13.92
N ALA A 198 8.69 1.17 -14.76
CA ALA A 198 7.77 0.13 -14.35
C ALA A 198 8.17 -1.22 -14.93
N TYR A 199 7.76 -2.27 -14.22
CA TYR A 199 8.18 -3.64 -14.46
C TYR A 199 7.01 -4.59 -14.34
N LEU A 200 6.88 -5.50 -15.32
CA LEU A 200 5.97 -6.64 -15.23
C LEU A 200 6.69 -7.78 -14.50
N LEU A 201 6.01 -8.34 -13.50
CA LEU A 201 6.39 -9.57 -12.82
C LEU A 201 5.48 -10.66 -13.34
N TYR A 202 6.00 -11.80 -13.74
CA TYR A 202 5.13 -12.87 -14.22
C TYR A 202 5.71 -14.24 -13.99
N THR A 203 4.81 -15.18 -13.78
CA THR A 203 5.06 -16.62 -13.80
C THR A 203 4.75 -17.14 -15.20
N PHE A 204 5.54 -18.10 -15.69
CA PHE A 204 5.30 -18.71 -17.00
C PHE A 204 5.54 -20.23 -16.99
N ASP A 205 4.91 -20.91 -17.94
CA ASP A 205 4.82 -22.37 -18.06
C ASP A 205 6.10 -22.98 -18.67
N LYS A 206 7.26 -22.62 -18.09
CA LYS A 206 8.58 -23.15 -18.43
C LYS A 206 9.14 -23.94 -17.25
N ASN A 207 9.48 -25.21 -17.49
CA ASN A 207 10.28 -26.01 -16.58
C ASN A 207 11.74 -26.05 -17.08
N PRO A 208 12.68 -25.36 -16.41
CA PRO A 208 14.08 -25.32 -16.83
C PRO A 208 14.85 -26.58 -16.43
N PHE A 209 14.29 -27.45 -15.59
CA PHE A 209 14.94 -28.64 -15.05
C PHE A 209 14.54 -29.95 -15.75
N ASP A 210 13.33 -30.00 -16.31
CA ASP A 210 12.86 -31.07 -17.18
C ASP A 210 12.07 -30.47 -18.35
N PRO A 211 12.75 -30.11 -19.45
CA PRO A 211 12.11 -29.48 -20.60
C PRO A 211 11.34 -30.49 -21.48
N VAL A 212 11.41 -31.80 -21.17
CA VAL A 212 10.87 -32.87 -22.02
C VAL A 212 9.54 -33.39 -21.48
N ASP A 213 9.27 -33.30 -20.16
CA ASP A 213 7.99 -33.70 -19.57
C ASP A 213 6.92 -32.59 -19.71
N PRO A 214 5.97 -32.71 -20.65
CA PRO A 214 4.94 -31.69 -20.85
C PRO A 214 3.91 -31.65 -19.70
N ALA A 215 3.88 -32.64 -18.81
CA ALA A 215 3.00 -32.69 -17.65
C ALA A 215 3.51 -31.85 -16.47
N GLN A 216 4.78 -31.40 -16.48
CA GLN A 216 5.41 -30.71 -15.35
C GLN A 216 5.92 -29.29 -15.68
N LYS A 217 5.35 -28.62 -16.68
CA LYS A 217 5.81 -27.29 -17.14
C LYS A 217 5.20 -26.09 -16.43
N LEU A 218 4.05 -26.24 -15.78
CA LEU A 218 3.24 -25.11 -15.32
C LEU A 218 3.89 -24.36 -14.15
N ASN A 219 3.93 -23.03 -14.23
CA ASN A 219 4.37 -22.14 -13.14
C ASN A 219 5.79 -22.38 -12.57
N LYS A 220 6.69 -23.01 -13.34
CA LYS A 220 8.05 -23.40 -12.91
C LYS A 220 9.13 -22.36 -13.21
N SER A 221 8.78 -21.22 -13.80
CA SER A 221 9.72 -20.10 -14.00
C SER A 221 9.03 -18.79 -13.71
N GLN A 222 9.81 -17.80 -13.29
CA GLN A 222 9.35 -16.43 -13.08
C GLN A 222 10.29 -15.45 -13.76
N ALA A 223 9.81 -14.27 -14.11
CA ALA A 223 10.66 -13.23 -14.67
C ALA A 223 10.17 -11.82 -14.37
N ILE A 224 11.13 -10.88 -14.48
CA ILE A 224 10.92 -9.44 -14.45
C ILE A 224 11.22 -8.89 -15.85
N LEU A 225 10.30 -8.09 -16.37
CA LEU A 225 10.44 -7.38 -17.63
C LEU A 225 10.23 -5.89 -17.41
N LYS A 226 11.07 -5.05 -18.01
CA LYS A 226 10.82 -3.61 -18.05
C LYS A 226 9.64 -3.31 -18.99
N LEU A 227 8.75 -2.41 -18.57
CA LEU A 227 7.69 -1.85 -19.42
C LEU A 227 8.24 -0.69 -20.25
N ASN A 228 7.58 -0.39 -21.37
CA ASN A 228 7.91 0.76 -22.21
C ASN A 228 7.64 2.08 -21.45
N ALA A 229 8.11 3.22 -21.97
CA ALA A 229 7.97 4.52 -21.29
C ALA A 229 6.53 5.01 -21.05
N ASP A 230 5.54 4.39 -21.72
CA ASP A 230 4.12 4.70 -21.56
C ASP A 230 3.40 3.71 -20.63
N PHE A 231 4.12 2.69 -20.14
CA PHE A 231 3.63 1.55 -19.35
C PHE A 231 2.52 0.73 -20.04
N THR A 232 2.40 0.83 -21.36
CA THR A 232 1.32 0.20 -22.13
C THR A 232 1.70 -1.13 -22.77
N ASP A 233 2.97 -1.52 -22.68
CA ASP A 233 3.49 -2.79 -23.19
C ASP A 233 4.83 -3.12 -22.53
N VAL A 234 5.28 -4.37 -22.68
CA VAL A 234 6.66 -4.77 -22.38
C VAL A 234 7.61 -4.03 -23.32
N SER A 235 8.77 -3.64 -22.80
CA SER A 235 9.80 -2.96 -23.60
C SER A 235 10.62 -3.97 -24.43
N TYR A 236 10.53 -3.86 -25.75
CA TYR A 236 11.23 -4.73 -26.70
C TYR A 236 12.33 -3.99 -27.44
N VAL A 237 13.48 -4.63 -27.60
CA VAL A 237 14.47 -4.31 -28.64
C VAL A 237 14.01 -4.90 -29.99
N ASP A 238 13.51 -6.13 -29.98
CA ASP A 238 12.89 -6.79 -31.14
C ASP A 238 11.78 -7.74 -30.68
N ARG A 239 10.53 -7.36 -30.94
CA ARG A 239 9.34 -8.14 -30.57
C ARG A 239 9.26 -9.49 -31.30
N ASN A 240 9.71 -9.56 -32.55
CA ASN A 240 9.60 -10.77 -33.36
C ASN A 240 10.57 -11.85 -32.90
N GLN A 241 11.70 -11.44 -32.32
CA GLN A 241 12.73 -12.32 -31.77
C GLN A 241 12.63 -12.51 -30.25
N GLY A 242 11.71 -11.81 -29.57
CA GLY A 242 11.61 -11.87 -28.12
C GLY A 242 12.77 -11.22 -27.38
N LYS A 243 13.41 -10.21 -27.98
CA LYS A 243 14.50 -9.48 -27.35
C LYS A 243 13.94 -8.28 -26.60
N TYR A 244 14.11 -8.29 -25.28
CA TYR A 244 13.64 -7.24 -24.38
C TYR A 244 14.75 -6.24 -24.06
N GLU A 245 14.38 -5.01 -23.69
CA GLU A 245 15.36 -4.02 -23.20
C GLU A 245 15.96 -4.44 -21.85
N ALA A 246 15.15 -5.03 -20.98
CA ALA A 246 15.61 -5.58 -19.71
C ALA A 246 14.76 -6.78 -19.31
N TYR A 247 15.44 -7.88 -18.95
CA TYR A 247 14.85 -9.17 -18.63
C TYR A 247 15.66 -9.86 -17.54
N LYS A 248 14.99 -10.28 -16.46
CA LYS A 248 15.59 -11.14 -15.44
C LYS A 248 14.72 -12.37 -15.23
N GLU A 249 15.30 -13.54 -15.45
CA GLU A 249 14.63 -14.83 -15.24
C GLU A 249 15.06 -15.47 -13.91
N PHE A 250 14.10 -16.12 -13.25
CA PHE A 250 14.30 -16.99 -12.10
C PHE A 250 13.86 -18.40 -12.45
N ASN A 251 14.82 -19.32 -12.45
CA ASN A 251 14.50 -20.74 -12.46
C ASN A 251 14.01 -21.10 -11.06
N VAL A 252 12.70 -21.26 -10.92
CA VAL A 252 12.08 -21.63 -9.64
C VAL A 252 11.76 -23.11 -9.64
N SER A 253 11.75 -23.72 -8.45
CA SER A 253 11.16 -25.04 -8.25
C SER A 253 11.91 -26.19 -8.92
N LYS A 254 13.06 -26.55 -8.34
CA LYS A 254 13.82 -27.77 -8.69
C LYS A 254 12.94 -29.02 -8.58
N SER A 255 13.45 -30.16 -9.05
CA SER A 255 12.76 -31.45 -8.85
C SER A 255 12.44 -31.66 -7.36
N GLY A 256 11.16 -31.88 -7.03
CA GLY A 256 10.65 -31.99 -5.66
C GLY A 256 10.18 -30.68 -5.00
N GLU A 257 10.39 -29.52 -5.61
CA GLU A 257 9.91 -28.22 -5.11
C GLU A 257 8.59 -27.78 -5.76
N TRP A 258 7.73 -27.13 -4.98
CA TRP A 258 6.47 -26.56 -5.45
C TRP A 258 6.69 -25.40 -6.43
N PRO A 259 5.94 -25.31 -7.55
CA PRO A 259 5.90 -24.13 -8.42
C PRO A 259 5.52 -22.86 -7.63
N ARG A 260 5.83 -21.67 -8.17
CA ARG A 260 5.64 -20.37 -7.49
C ARG A 260 4.72 -19.43 -8.27
N GLU A 261 3.96 -18.62 -7.56
CA GLU A 261 3.00 -17.66 -8.14
C GLU A 261 2.80 -16.43 -7.23
N ALA A 262 1.81 -15.58 -7.53
CA ALA A 262 1.52 -14.34 -6.82
C ALA A 262 2.76 -13.47 -6.54
N ALA A 263 3.41 -12.95 -7.59
CA ALA A 263 4.65 -12.21 -7.45
C ALA A 263 4.40 -10.75 -7.03
N SER A 264 5.18 -10.25 -6.06
CA SER A 264 5.26 -8.81 -5.77
C SER A 264 6.68 -8.39 -5.40
N ILE A 265 7.02 -7.13 -5.68
CA ILE A 265 8.30 -6.52 -5.29
C ILE A 265 8.05 -5.28 -4.44
N PHE A 266 8.90 -5.07 -3.44
CA PHE A 266 9.08 -3.77 -2.79
C PHE A 266 10.57 -3.52 -2.54
N LYS A 267 10.92 -2.26 -2.25
CA LYS A 267 12.29 -1.85 -1.91
C LYS A 267 12.37 -1.34 -0.48
N ARG A 268 13.39 -1.76 0.25
CA ARG A 268 13.69 -1.34 1.62
C ARG A 268 15.18 -1.11 1.76
N ASN A 269 15.59 0.08 2.20
CA ASN A 269 16.99 0.44 2.46
C ASN A 269 17.95 0.08 1.32
N GLY A 270 17.55 0.35 0.07
CA GLY A 270 18.34 0.05 -1.12
C GLY A 270 18.30 -1.41 -1.59
N VAL A 271 17.59 -2.30 -0.89
CA VAL A 271 17.44 -3.71 -1.23
C VAL A 271 16.03 -3.98 -1.75
N TYR A 272 15.94 -4.63 -2.91
CA TYR A 272 14.70 -5.14 -3.46
C TYR A 272 14.37 -6.49 -2.84
N TYR A 273 13.10 -6.72 -2.57
CA TYR A 273 12.55 -7.96 -2.04
C TYR A 273 11.51 -8.47 -3.03
N TYR A 274 11.66 -9.71 -3.50
CA TYR A 274 10.72 -10.37 -4.42
C TYR A 274 9.98 -11.47 -3.67
N PHE A 275 8.68 -11.32 -3.47
CA PHE A 275 7.84 -12.24 -2.72
C PHE A 275 6.96 -13.08 -3.65
N THR A 276 6.68 -14.32 -3.24
CA THR A 276 5.81 -15.26 -3.96
C THR A 276 5.08 -16.19 -3.02
N SER A 277 3.98 -16.78 -3.47
CA SER A 277 3.32 -17.94 -2.86
C SER A 277 3.69 -19.25 -3.56
N ARG A 278 3.29 -20.40 -3.01
CA ARG A 278 3.30 -21.67 -3.76
C ARG A 278 2.07 -21.75 -4.65
N CYS A 279 2.23 -22.41 -5.80
CA CYS A 279 1.14 -22.79 -6.69
C CYS A 279 0.33 -23.97 -6.12
N GLU A 280 -0.46 -23.69 -5.08
CA GLU A 280 -1.40 -24.64 -4.46
C GLU A 280 -2.88 -24.30 -4.79
N GLY A 281 -3.09 -23.50 -5.84
CA GLY A 281 -4.40 -23.01 -6.25
C GLY A 281 -5.00 -22.08 -5.20
N PHE A 282 -6.28 -22.24 -4.89
CA PHE A 282 -6.98 -21.43 -3.88
C PHE A 282 -6.64 -21.83 -2.43
N LYS A 283 -5.73 -22.77 -2.20
CA LYS A 283 -5.29 -23.12 -0.83
C LYS A 283 -4.32 -22.07 -0.29
N SER A 284 -4.31 -21.92 1.04
CA SER A 284 -3.26 -21.19 1.73
C SER A 284 -1.90 -21.85 1.48
N SER A 285 -0.84 -21.06 1.43
CA SER A 285 0.50 -21.59 1.20
C SER A 285 1.59 -20.71 1.77
N GLY A 286 2.79 -21.28 1.84
CA GLY A 286 3.95 -20.57 2.35
C GLY A 286 4.55 -19.54 1.40
N THR A 287 4.82 -18.37 1.96
CA THR A 287 5.48 -17.26 1.26
C THR A 287 6.99 -17.47 1.24
N ASN A 288 7.61 -17.16 0.11
CA ASN A 288 9.06 -17.12 -0.02
C ASN A 288 9.49 -15.77 -0.56
N TYR A 289 10.75 -15.42 -0.30
CA TYR A 289 11.36 -14.19 -0.77
C TYR A 289 12.74 -14.41 -1.39
N ARG A 290 13.17 -13.45 -2.22
CA ARG A 290 14.55 -13.25 -2.72
C ARG A 290 14.94 -11.80 -2.51
N THR A 291 16.24 -11.50 -2.49
CA THR A 291 16.74 -10.13 -2.38
C THR A 291 17.77 -9.78 -3.47
N ALA A 292 17.84 -8.50 -3.84
CA ALA A 292 18.87 -7.97 -4.73
C ALA A 292 19.13 -6.47 -4.45
N THR A 293 20.28 -5.96 -4.86
CA THR A 293 20.59 -4.51 -4.81
C THR A 293 20.27 -3.78 -6.12
N SER A 294 19.89 -4.52 -7.17
CA SER A 294 19.42 -3.99 -8.45
C SER A 294 18.32 -4.91 -8.98
N ILE A 295 17.26 -4.34 -9.54
CA ILE A 295 16.10 -5.10 -10.03
C ILE A 295 16.46 -6.09 -11.16
N MET A 296 17.42 -5.73 -12.02
CA MET A 296 17.97 -6.59 -13.07
C MET A 296 19.29 -7.28 -12.67
N GLY A 297 19.70 -7.13 -11.40
CA GLY A 297 20.95 -7.65 -10.89
C GLY A 297 20.90 -9.13 -10.51
N ASP A 298 21.85 -9.53 -9.66
CA ASP A 298 21.90 -10.86 -9.09
C ASP A 298 21.01 -10.93 -7.86
N TRP A 299 20.01 -11.80 -7.95
CA TRP A 299 19.07 -12.07 -6.86
C TRP A 299 19.56 -13.27 -6.05
N SER A 300 19.33 -13.22 -4.75
CA SER A 300 19.60 -14.33 -3.84
C SER A 300 18.83 -15.59 -4.23
N GLU A 301 19.27 -16.72 -3.67
CA GLU A 301 18.43 -17.90 -3.62
C GLU A 301 17.13 -17.62 -2.87
N GLN A 302 16.12 -18.44 -3.16
CA GLN A 302 14.80 -18.30 -2.57
C GLN A 302 14.77 -18.86 -1.14
N GLU A 303 14.24 -18.09 -0.21
CA GLU A 303 14.11 -18.46 1.20
C GLU A 303 12.65 -18.41 1.65
N ALA A 304 12.27 -19.19 2.66
CA ALA A 304 10.93 -19.16 3.24
C ALA A 304 10.79 -17.98 4.20
N VAL A 305 9.67 -17.24 4.10
CA VAL A 305 9.31 -16.22 5.09
C VAL A 305 8.70 -16.93 6.29
N GLN A 306 9.26 -16.70 7.48
CA GLN A 306 8.71 -17.27 8.72
C GLN A 306 7.52 -16.45 9.19
N THR A 307 6.62 -17.10 9.95
CA THR A 307 5.63 -16.39 10.77
C THR A 307 6.14 -16.26 12.21
N ALA A 308 5.65 -15.26 12.96
CA ALA A 308 6.05 -15.06 14.35
C ALA A 308 5.76 -16.26 15.26
N ASN A 309 4.74 -17.07 14.95
CA ASN A 309 4.45 -18.33 15.65
C ASN A 309 5.19 -19.56 15.06
N SER A 310 6.27 -19.35 14.30
CA SER A 310 7.14 -20.39 13.75
C SER A 310 6.42 -21.40 12.83
N ASN A 311 5.38 -20.96 12.12
CA ASN A 311 4.82 -21.70 10.99
C ASN A 311 5.29 -21.07 9.68
N THR A 312 4.96 -21.71 8.56
CA THR A 312 5.33 -21.21 7.22
C THR A 312 4.12 -21.11 6.31
N ASN A 313 2.88 -21.16 6.80
CA ASN A 313 1.67 -21.13 5.98
C ASN A 313 0.99 -19.76 5.94
N SER A 314 1.76 -18.69 6.15
CA SER A 314 1.33 -17.30 6.03
C SER A 314 -0.02 -17.01 6.71
N TYR A 315 -0.20 -17.51 7.94
CA TYR A 315 -1.45 -17.37 8.71
C TYR A 315 -2.70 -17.82 7.92
N ASN A 316 -2.57 -18.95 7.24
CA ASN A 316 -3.64 -19.57 6.47
C ASN A 316 -4.15 -18.69 5.33
N SER A 317 -3.24 -17.95 4.69
CA SER A 317 -3.50 -17.13 3.51
C SER A 317 -2.53 -17.46 2.37
N GLN A 318 -2.87 -17.00 1.18
CA GLN A 318 -1.96 -16.93 0.05
C GLN A 318 -1.42 -15.51 -0.05
N HIS A 319 -0.10 -15.34 -0.18
CA HIS A 319 0.51 -14.03 -0.45
C HIS A 319 -0.11 -13.38 -1.70
N ASP A 320 -0.36 -12.07 -1.61
CA ASP A 320 -0.83 -11.27 -2.74
C ASP A 320 0.14 -10.11 -3.00
N PHE A 321 0.29 -9.19 -2.04
CA PHE A 321 1.22 -8.07 -2.14
C PHE A 321 1.81 -7.67 -0.78
N ILE A 322 2.90 -6.88 -0.83
CA ILE A 322 3.42 -6.17 0.34
C ILE A 322 3.16 -4.68 0.10
N LEU A 323 2.56 -4.00 1.08
CA LEU A 323 2.34 -2.55 1.04
C LEU A 323 3.33 -1.82 1.99
N PRO A 324 4.27 -1.04 1.46
CA PRO A 324 5.00 -0.06 2.25
C PRO A 324 4.07 1.09 2.67
N ILE A 325 4.06 1.40 3.96
CA ILE A 325 3.27 2.46 4.58
C ILE A 325 4.26 3.42 5.24
N THR A 326 4.60 4.49 4.53
CA THR A 326 5.58 5.48 5.00
C THR A 326 4.91 6.41 6.02
N GLY A 327 5.27 6.26 7.29
CA GLY A 327 4.87 7.16 8.37
C GLY A 327 5.87 8.29 8.57
N THR A 328 5.62 9.11 9.59
CA THR A 328 6.49 10.25 9.95
C THR A 328 7.77 9.84 10.69
N LYS A 329 7.82 8.63 11.25
CA LYS A 329 8.98 8.09 11.98
C LYS A 329 9.70 6.99 11.22
N GLU A 330 8.95 6.08 10.63
CA GLU A 330 9.45 4.91 9.92
C GLU A 330 8.46 4.45 8.85
N THR A 331 8.95 3.65 7.92
CA THR A 331 8.09 2.90 6.98
C THR A 331 7.72 1.56 7.61
N LEU A 332 6.44 1.35 7.83
CA LEU A 332 5.87 0.04 8.13
C LEU A 332 5.70 -0.73 6.81
N TYR A 333 5.85 -2.05 6.84
CA TYR A 333 5.52 -2.92 5.71
C TYR A 333 4.37 -3.83 6.14
N MET A 334 3.33 -3.92 5.32
CA MET A 334 2.18 -4.77 5.57
C MET A 334 2.19 -5.92 4.58
N PHE A 335 2.22 -7.15 5.09
CA PHE A 335 1.86 -8.34 4.32
C PHE A 335 0.35 -8.34 4.08
N ALA A 336 -0.06 -8.50 2.83
CA ALA A 336 -1.45 -8.69 2.44
C ALA A 336 -1.60 -10.05 1.76
N GLY A 337 -2.45 -10.90 2.32
CA GLY A 337 -2.79 -12.20 1.75
C GLY A 337 -4.29 -12.46 1.70
N ASP A 338 -4.68 -13.30 0.74
CA ASP A 338 -6.05 -13.73 0.50
C ASP A 338 -6.36 -15.08 1.15
N ARG A 339 -7.62 -15.24 1.54
CA ARG A 339 -8.22 -16.51 1.96
C ARG A 339 -9.38 -16.83 1.02
N TRP A 340 -9.17 -17.81 0.17
CA TRP A 340 -10.07 -18.07 -0.96
C TRP A 340 -11.30 -18.93 -0.61
N GLU A 341 -11.15 -19.98 0.19
CA GLU A 341 -12.24 -20.93 0.47
C GLU A 341 -12.47 -21.14 1.97
N GLY A 342 -13.75 -21.19 2.39
CA GLY A 342 -14.17 -21.70 3.71
C GLY A 342 -13.75 -20.88 4.94
N ALA A 343 -13.10 -19.73 4.74
CA ALA A 343 -12.64 -18.87 5.83
C ALA A 343 -13.73 -17.89 6.28
N LYS A 344 -13.76 -17.58 7.59
CA LYS A 344 -14.65 -16.55 8.17
C LYS A 344 -14.36 -15.12 7.66
N SER A 345 -13.17 -14.90 7.09
CA SER A 345 -12.71 -13.65 6.46
C SER A 345 -12.01 -13.92 5.13
N ALA A 346 -12.11 -12.99 4.20
CA ALA A 346 -11.45 -13.06 2.90
C ALA A 346 -9.97 -12.64 2.92
N TYR A 347 -9.54 -11.91 3.95
CA TYR A 347 -8.23 -11.26 4.00
C TYR A 347 -7.45 -11.62 5.26
N GLN A 348 -6.12 -11.63 5.12
CA GLN A 348 -5.13 -11.70 6.19
C GLN A 348 -4.10 -10.60 5.97
N TRP A 349 -4.23 -9.50 6.69
CA TRP A 349 -3.25 -8.41 6.64
C TRP A 349 -2.48 -8.35 7.96
N SER A 350 -1.15 -8.29 7.88
CA SER A 350 -0.27 -8.36 9.06
C SER A 350 0.97 -7.51 8.87
N PRO A 351 1.55 -6.95 9.94
CA PRO A 351 2.90 -6.39 9.89
C PRO A 351 3.92 -7.39 9.30
N LEU A 352 4.79 -6.88 8.44
CA LEU A 352 5.99 -7.56 7.96
C LEU A 352 7.20 -6.91 8.63
N ILE A 353 7.76 -7.59 9.63
CA ILE A 353 8.88 -7.09 10.42
C ILE A 353 10.21 -7.61 9.85
N PHE A 354 11.29 -6.87 10.10
CA PHE A 354 12.63 -7.21 9.62
C PHE A 354 13.62 -7.20 10.77
N ASP A 355 14.47 -8.22 10.84
CA ASP A 355 15.60 -8.22 11.77
C ASP A 355 16.73 -7.25 11.31
N SER A 356 17.81 -7.18 12.07
CA SER A 356 18.96 -6.32 11.75
C SER A 356 19.71 -6.73 10.48
N LYS A 357 19.49 -7.95 9.97
CA LYS A 357 20.04 -8.45 8.71
C LYS A 357 19.07 -8.28 7.53
N GLY A 358 17.87 -7.75 7.79
CA GLY A 358 16.84 -7.56 6.78
C GLY A 358 16.06 -8.84 6.45
N VAL A 359 16.07 -9.85 7.34
CA VAL A 359 15.26 -11.07 7.16
C VAL A 359 13.80 -10.76 7.53
N PRO A 360 12.84 -10.97 6.61
CA PRO A 360 11.42 -10.69 6.85
C PRO A 360 10.75 -11.78 7.70
N THR A 361 9.82 -11.38 8.56
CA THR A 361 8.90 -12.26 9.30
C THR A 361 7.49 -11.67 9.24
N ILE A 362 6.50 -12.49 8.91
CA ILE A 362 5.08 -12.08 8.97
C ILE A 362 4.65 -12.16 10.43
N ASP A 363 4.22 -11.04 11.00
CA ASP A 363 3.71 -10.99 12.37
C ASP A 363 2.18 -10.84 12.38
N GLY A 364 1.50 -11.98 12.27
CA GLY A 364 0.04 -12.08 12.46
C GLY A 364 -0.31 -12.68 13.82
N SER A 365 0.54 -12.49 14.85
CA SER A 365 0.29 -13.01 16.19
C SER A 365 -0.95 -12.38 16.85
N GLU A 366 -1.23 -11.12 16.49
CA GLU A 366 -2.44 -10.41 16.88
C GLU A 366 -3.47 -10.43 15.74
N ASP A 367 -4.70 -10.81 16.06
CA ASP A 367 -5.83 -10.74 15.13
C ASP A 367 -6.28 -9.30 14.87
N VAL A 368 -5.97 -8.40 15.81
CA VAL A 368 -6.37 -6.99 15.79
C VAL A 368 -5.13 -6.15 15.87
N TRP A 369 -4.92 -5.29 14.87
CA TRP A 369 -3.83 -4.33 14.89
C TRP A 369 -4.27 -3.05 14.18
N SER A 370 -3.62 -1.94 14.48
CA SER A 370 -3.96 -0.67 13.83
C SER A 370 -2.77 -0.17 13.05
N VAL A 371 -3.03 0.28 11.82
CA VAL A 371 -2.14 1.24 11.18
C VAL A 371 -2.63 2.59 11.65
N THR A 372 -1.92 3.23 12.57
CA THR A 372 -2.14 4.66 12.81
C THR A 372 -1.47 5.42 11.66
N THR A 373 -2.11 5.45 10.49
CA THR A 373 -1.79 6.48 9.51
C THR A 373 -2.27 7.77 10.16
N ILE A 374 -1.35 8.61 10.61
CA ILE A 374 -1.76 9.88 11.17
C ILE A 374 -2.29 10.70 10.00
N ALA A 375 -3.62 10.75 9.85
CA ALA A 375 -4.26 11.53 8.79
C ALA A 375 -3.71 12.95 8.87
N ASN A 376 -3.05 13.40 7.80
CA ASN A 376 -2.62 14.76 7.66
C ASN A 376 -3.84 15.56 7.16
N PRO A 377 -4.50 16.37 7.99
CA PRO A 377 -5.65 17.16 7.55
C PRO A 377 -5.26 18.28 6.56
N VAL A 378 -3.95 18.51 6.36
CA VAL A 378 -3.45 19.55 5.48
C VAL A 378 -3.70 19.18 4.03
N LEU A 379 -4.51 19.96 3.34
CA LEU A 379 -4.75 19.80 1.91
C LEU A 379 -3.59 20.36 1.09
N ASN A 380 -3.22 19.66 0.02
CA ASN A 380 -2.08 20.00 -0.82
C ASN A 380 -0.78 20.28 -0.01
N PRO A 381 -0.37 19.33 0.86
CA PRO A 381 0.71 19.53 1.83
C PRO A 381 2.10 19.65 1.21
N SER A 382 2.28 19.13 0.00
CA SER A 382 3.52 19.22 -0.80
C SER A 382 3.35 20.09 -2.05
N PHE A 383 2.27 20.86 -2.16
CA PHE A 383 2.05 21.81 -3.27
C PHE A 383 1.99 21.20 -4.69
N GLU A 384 1.84 19.88 -4.84
CA GLU A 384 1.79 19.21 -6.15
C GLU A 384 0.60 19.63 -7.01
N ASP A 385 -0.52 20.04 -6.39
CA ASP A 385 -1.72 20.50 -7.10
C ASP A 385 -1.64 21.99 -7.52
N SER A 386 -0.44 22.58 -7.54
CA SER A 386 -0.23 24.03 -7.69
C SER A 386 0.92 24.34 -8.63
N ILE A 387 0.80 25.43 -9.39
CA ILE A 387 1.89 25.96 -10.21
C ILE A 387 1.72 27.46 -10.42
N GLY A 388 2.83 28.20 -10.37
CA GLY A 388 2.80 29.66 -10.46
C GLY A 388 2.03 30.26 -9.28
N GLN A 389 1.22 31.29 -9.53
CA GLN A 389 0.56 32.04 -8.44
C GLN A 389 -0.70 31.38 -7.86
N VAL A 390 -1.12 30.25 -8.44
CA VAL A 390 -2.22 29.43 -7.93
C VAL A 390 -1.66 28.49 -6.88
N ILE A 391 -2.12 28.65 -5.63
CA ILE A 391 -1.74 27.82 -4.48
C ILE A 391 -3.02 27.12 -4.01
N SER A 392 -3.38 26.04 -4.70
CA SER A 392 -4.61 25.28 -4.50
C SER A 392 -4.76 24.86 -3.04
N ASN A 393 -5.96 25.05 -2.47
CA ASN A 393 -6.32 24.77 -1.06
C ASN A 393 -5.62 25.64 0.01
N TRP A 394 -4.82 26.63 -0.38
CA TRP A 394 -4.20 27.58 0.52
C TRP A 394 -4.70 29.01 0.27
N ASN A 395 -4.90 29.75 1.35
CA ASN A 395 -5.33 31.14 1.31
C ASN A 395 -4.13 32.09 1.37
N LYS A 396 -4.27 33.24 0.70
CA LYS A 396 -3.35 34.38 0.82
C LYS A 396 -4.07 35.50 1.55
N THR A 397 -3.40 36.15 2.50
CA THR A 397 -3.96 37.36 3.13
C THR A 397 -4.00 38.51 2.12
N ALA A 398 -5.15 39.17 1.97
CA ALA A 398 -5.41 40.14 0.90
C ALA A 398 -4.49 41.37 0.92
N ASP A 399 -4.13 41.88 2.10
CA ASP A 399 -3.35 43.12 2.25
C ASP A 399 -1.82 42.88 2.21
N MET A 400 -1.38 41.75 1.68
CA MET A 400 0.03 41.40 1.56
C MET A 400 0.63 41.96 0.26
N THR A 401 1.88 42.42 0.31
CA THR A 401 2.55 43.07 -0.82
C THR A 401 3.37 42.12 -1.69
N GLY A 402 3.66 40.92 -1.18
CA GLY A 402 4.39 39.89 -1.90
C GLY A 402 3.49 39.00 -2.74
N SER A 403 4.11 38.20 -3.61
CA SER A 403 3.40 37.32 -4.54
C SER A 403 4.00 35.92 -4.46
N PRO A 404 3.71 35.16 -3.39
CA PRO A 404 4.19 33.79 -3.26
C PRO A 404 3.62 32.94 -4.40
N TYR A 405 4.41 31.97 -4.82
CA TYR A 405 4.10 31.12 -5.96
C TYR A 405 4.63 29.72 -5.73
N VAL A 406 4.12 28.75 -6.48
CA VAL A 406 4.58 27.38 -6.48
C VAL A 406 5.45 27.13 -7.71
N GLU A 407 6.59 26.48 -7.52
CA GLU A 407 7.51 26.10 -8.60
C GLU A 407 8.07 24.70 -8.36
N LYS A 408 8.66 24.10 -9.40
CA LYS A 408 9.33 22.81 -9.29
C LYS A 408 10.64 22.94 -8.54
N HIS A 409 11.00 21.89 -7.81
CA HIS A 409 12.27 21.80 -7.12
C HIS A 409 13.50 21.86 -8.08
N ASP A 410 14.65 22.33 -7.58
CA ASP A 410 15.91 22.44 -8.34
C ASP A 410 16.67 21.09 -8.48
N LEU A 411 16.26 20.02 -7.78
CA LEU A 411 16.89 18.69 -7.92
C LEU A 411 16.17 17.86 -8.98
N ALA A 412 16.90 17.53 -10.04
CA ALA A 412 16.45 16.85 -11.25
C ALA A 412 15.94 15.39 -11.09
N ALA A 413 15.65 14.91 -9.88
CA ALA A 413 15.26 13.52 -9.63
C ALA A 413 13.86 13.34 -9.02
N ASP A 414 13.33 14.36 -8.34
CA ASP A 414 12.01 14.30 -7.71
C ASP A 414 11.14 15.42 -8.30
N LEU A 415 9.91 15.09 -8.65
CA LEU A 415 8.98 15.99 -9.32
C LEU A 415 8.35 17.05 -8.44
N ASN A 416 8.88 17.24 -7.24
CA ASN A 416 8.08 17.88 -6.22
C ASN A 416 8.01 19.39 -6.46
N ASN A 417 6.81 19.92 -6.33
CA ASN A 417 6.56 21.34 -6.27
C ASN A 417 6.92 21.88 -4.87
N GLN A 418 7.21 23.17 -4.78
CA GLN A 418 7.49 23.85 -3.51
C GLN A 418 6.75 25.19 -3.47
N LEU A 419 6.32 25.60 -2.28
CA LEU A 419 5.87 26.96 -2.05
C LEU A 419 7.09 27.89 -1.92
N THR A 420 7.17 28.88 -2.78
CA THR A 420 8.24 29.87 -2.83
C THR A 420 7.75 31.26 -2.43
N PHE A 421 8.49 31.86 -1.52
CA PHE A 421 8.49 33.29 -1.25
C PHE A 421 9.77 33.87 -1.83
N TYR A 422 9.68 34.76 -2.82
CA TYR A 422 10.84 35.45 -3.39
C TYR A 422 10.58 36.97 -3.46
N ALA A 423 11.33 37.72 -2.66
CA ALA A 423 11.14 39.15 -2.51
C ALA A 423 11.83 39.94 -3.64
N LYS A 424 11.10 40.35 -4.68
CA LYS A 424 11.65 41.22 -5.74
C LYS A 424 11.92 42.65 -5.26
N LYS A 425 11.21 43.06 -4.23
CA LYS A 425 11.36 44.30 -3.45
C LYS A 425 11.08 43.96 -1.99
N SER A 426 11.21 44.92 -1.08
CA SER A 426 10.74 44.67 0.29
C SER A 426 9.24 44.40 0.29
N GLU A 427 8.86 43.25 0.86
CA GLU A 427 7.49 42.76 0.80
C GLU A 427 7.12 41.87 1.98
N LYS A 428 5.81 41.68 2.14
CA LYS A 428 5.19 40.84 3.18
C LYS A 428 4.27 39.84 2.50
N SER A 429 4.27 38.61 2.96
CA SER A 429 3.43 37.52 2.46
C SER A 429 2.93 36.68 3.62
N ASN A 430 1.71 36.20 3.49
CA ASN A 430 1.12 35.26 4.42
C ASN A 430 0.30 34.23 3.64
N VAL A 431 0.65 32.95 3.78
CA VAL A 431 -0.03 31.81 3.15
C VAL A 431 -0.49 30.87 4.25
N TYR A 432 -1.76 30.47 4.25
CA TYR A 432 -2.35 29.73 5.36
C TYR A 432 -3.50 28.81 4.95
N GLN A 433 -3.81 27.84 5.81
CA GLN A 433 -4.94 26.94 5.66
C GLN A 433 -5.64 26.78 7.01
N THR A 434 -6.97 26.82 7.00
CA THR A 434 -7.79 26.52 8.17
C THR A 434 -8.31 25.10 8.06
N LEU A 435 -8.09 24.33 9.10
CA LEU A 435 -8.35 22.90 9.24
C LEU A 435 -9.55 22.73 10.18
N PRO A 436 -10.77 22.54 9.65
CA PRO A 436 -11.95 22.29 10.48
C PRO A 436 -12.07 20.80 10.86
N GLY A 437 -12.90 20.50 11.86
CA GLY A 437 -13.31 19.12 12.18
C GLY A 437 -12.20 18.27 12.82
N LEU A 438 -11.22 18.90 13.46
CA LEU A 438 -10.17 18.20 14.17
C LEU A 438 -10.71 17.60 15.47
N ALA A 439 -10.24 16.41 15.84
CA ALA A 439 -10.48 15.90 17.19
C ALA A 439 -9.60 16.64 18.20
N ASN A 440 -10.10 16.90 19.41
CA ASN A 440 -9.28 17.52 20.47
C ASN A 440 -8.07 16.65 20.84
N GLY A 441 -6.92 17.27 21.08
CA GLY A 441 -5.69 16.58 21.48
C GLY A 441 -4.44 17.28 20.99
N THR A 442 -3.28 16.70 21.26
CA THR A 442 -1.99 17.26 20.84
C THR A 442 -1.77 17.02 19.35
N TYR A 443 -1.48 18.07 18.59
CA TYR A 443 -1.05 18.02 17.20
C TYR A 443 0.38 18.53 17.05
N GLN A 444 1.10 17.95 16.10
CA GLN A 444 2.40 18.42 15.66
C GLN A 444 2.31 18.97 14.24
N MET A 445 2.69 20.23 14.08
CA MET A 445 2.97 20.81 12.77
C MET A 445 4.44 20.55 12.43
N THR A 446 4.72 19.97 11.26
CA THR A 446 6.08 19.76 10.74
C THR A 446 6.15 20.29 9.32
N ILE A 447 7.27 20.93 8.95
CA ILE A 447 7.53 21.33 7.56
C ILE A 447 8.97 20.99 7.15
N SER A 448 9.16 20.77 5.86
CA SER A 448 10.47 20.91 5.21
C SER A 448 10.63 22.35 4.72
N TYR A 449 11.79 22.96 4.93
CA TYR A 449 12.05 24.32 4.46
C TYR A 449 13.53 24.57 4.11
N LYS A 450 13.77 25.58 3.26
CA LYS A 450 15.08 26.20 3.03
C LYS A 450 14.92 27.71 2.99
N SER A 451 15.87 28.45 3.54
CA SER A 451 15.79 29.91 3.68
C SER A 451 17.14 30.57 3.42
N SER A 452 17.09 31.67 2.67
CA SER A 452 18.23 32.57 2.43
C SER A 452 18.69 33.36 3.66
N GLY A 453 17.88 33.42 4.72
CA GLY A 453 18.18 34.22 5.92
C GLY A 453 18.02 35.73 5.75
N ASP A 454 18.25 36.46 6.85
CA ASP A 454 18.09 37.92 6.98
C ASP A 454 16.71 38.46 6.55
N HIS A 455 15.67 37.66 6.75
CA HIS A 455 14.29 38.14 6.70
C HIS A 455 14.04 39.10 7.87
N VAL A 456 13.18 40.09 7.70
CA VAL A 456 12.71 40.92 8.83
C VAL A 456 11.87 40.05 9.77
N LYS A 457 11.01 39.20 9.19
CA LYS A 457 10.27 38.13 9.88
C LYS A 457 10.15 36.92 8.96
N SER A 458 10.34 35.73 9.51
CA SER A 458 10.08 34.47 8.81
C SER A 458 9.72 33.43 9.85
N TYR A 459 8.47 32.99 9.87
CA TYR A 459 7.99 32.01 10.84
C TYR A 459 6.86 31.14 10.28
N MET A 460 6.79 29.91 10.76
CA MET A 460 5.58 29.09 10.70
C MET A 460 4.72 29.38 11.94
N TYR A 461 3.40 29.23 11.82
CA TYR A 461 2.51 29.41 12.96
C TYR A 461 1.35 28.42 12.97
N VAL A 462 0.80 28.22 14.17
CA VAL A 462 -0.48 27.56 14.42
C VAL A 462 -1.32 28.49 15.29
N LYS A 463 -2.56 28.76 14.91
CA LYS A 463 -3.52 29.59 15.66
C LYS A 463 -4.93 29.03 15.56
N ASP A 464 -5.90 29.69 16.19
CA ASP A 464 -7.32 29.30 16.16
C ASP A 464 -7.55 27.84 16.58
N TYR A 465 -6.70 27.29 17.46
CA TYR A 465 -6.79 25.91 17.97
C TYR A 465 -7.36 25.81 19.39
N GLY A 466 -7.92 26.93 19.87
CA GLY A 466 -8.38 27.13 21.25
C GLY A 466 -7.30 27.61 22.23
N GLY A 467 -6.05 27.76 21.78
CA GLY A 467 -4.96 28.43 22.52
C GLY A 467 -4.49 29.74 21.87
N GLU A 468 -3.47 30.36 22.47
CA GLU A 468 -2.78 31.54 21.88
C GLU A 468 -2.00 31.14 20.62
N GLU A 469 -1.82 32.06 19.67
CA GLU A 469 -1.04 31.78 18.45
C GLU A 469 0.40 31.39 18.79
N GLN A 470 0.83 30.21 18.31
CA GLN A 470 2.19 29.71 18.48
C GLN A 470 2.98 29.95 17.20
N GLN A 471 4.08 30.68 17.31
CA GLN A 471 4.99 31.00 16.21
C GLN A 471 6.35 30.32 16.41
N VAL A 472 6.92 29.78 15.33
CA VAL A 472 8.29 29.26 15.31
C VAL A 472 9.05 29.92 14.17
N ASN A 473 10.08 30.69 14.51
CA ASN A 473 10.96 31.33 13.54
C ASN A 473 11.65 30.28 12.66
N LEU A 474 11.90 30.63 11.40
CA LEU A 474 12.57 29.78 10.42
C LEU A 474 14.04 30.25 10.23
N PRO A 475 15.03 29.50 10.77
CA PRO A 475 16.45 29.80 10.61
C PRO A 475 16.94 29.81 9.16
N THR A 476 18.10 30.44 8.93
CA THR A 476 18.79 30.34 7.64
C THR A 476 19.26 28.89 7.40
N THR A 477 18.93 28.35 6.23
CA THR A 477 19.47 27.05 5.77
C THR A 477 19.39 26.94 4.25
N THR A 478 20.53 26.68 3.60
CA THR A 478 20.61 26.53 2.14
C THR A 478 20.31 25.11 1.66
N SER A 479 20.29 24.15 2.58
CA SER A 479 19.80 22.78 2.36
C SER A 479 18.42 22.63 3.00
N TRP A 480 17.61 21.69 2.50
CA TRP A 480 16.36 21.35 3.15
C TRP A 480 16.58 20.93 4.59
N ALA A 481 15.85 21.56 5.50
CA ALA A 481 15.81 21.22 6.91
C ALA A 481 14.36 20.97 7.33
N VAL A 482 14.18 20.22 8.41
CA VAL A 482 12.88 19.94 9.01
C VAL A 482 12.75 20.74 10.30
N ILE A 483 11.59 21.37 10.51
CA ILE A 483 11.25 22.07 11.75
C ILE A 483 9.83 21.74 12.16
N SER A 484 9.56 21.74 13.48
CA SER A 484 8.25 21.38 14.00
C SER A 484 7.85 22.23 15.21
N THR A 485 6.54 22.26 15.46
CA THR A 485 5.91 22.84 16.65
C THR A 485 4.74 21.96 17.07
N ALA A 486 4.33 22.02 18.33
CA ALA A 486 3.19 21.24 18.82
C ALA A 486 2.22 22.12 19.60
N VAL A 487 0.93 21.85 19.45
CA VAL A 487 -0.17 22.55 20.11
C VAL A 487 -1.23 21.56 20.58
N ASP A 488 -2.01 21.93 21.59
CA ASP A 488 -3.17 21.17 22.03
C ASP A 488 -4.45 21.77 21.45
N VAL A 489 -5.03 21.11 20.44
CA VAL A 489 -6.29 21.52 19.83
C VAL A 489 -7.43 21.23 20.81
N THR A 490 -8.25 22.25 21.10
CA THR A 490 -9.31 22.16 22.12
C THR A 490 -10.70 22.55 21.64
N ASP A 491 -10.82 23.19 20.46
CA ASP A 491 -12.08 23.66 19.88
C ASP A 491 -12.37 23.04 18.50
N GLY A 492 -11.70 21.94 18.18
CA GLY A 492 -11.94 21.12 16.99
C GLY A 492 -11.55 21.74 15.66
N LYS A 493 -10.62 22.71 15.65
CA LYS A 493 -10.05 23.31 14.44
C LYS A 493 -8.63 23.81 14.69
N ALA A 494 -7.92 24.20 13.63
CA ALA A 494 -6.67 24.95 13.72
C ALA A 494 -6.42 25.72 12.41
N THR A 495 -5.74 26.85 12.47
CA THR A 495 -5.21 27.53 11.29
C THR A 495 -3.68 27.43 11.30
N ILE A 496 -3.11 26.84 10.27
CA ILE A 496 -1.66 26.76 10.07
C ILE A 496 -1.22 27.72 8.97
N GLY A 497 0.01 28.23 9.04
CA GLY A 497 0.51 29.07 7.96
C GLY A 497 1.95 29.53 8.10
N PHE A 498 2.35 30.36 7.14
CA PHE A 498 3.71 30.87 6.98
C PHE A 498 3.65 32.38 6.74
N TYR A 499 4.32 33.13 7.60
CA TYR A 499 4.46 34.57 7.47
C TYR A 499 5.89 34.93 7.12
N VAL A 500 6.05 35.75 6.09
CA VAL A 500 7.35 36.21 5.61
C VAL A 500 7.32 37.71 5.37
N GLU A 501 8.21 38.45 6.01
CA GLU A 501 8.54 39.84 5.73
C GLU A 501 10.01 39.91 5.37
N SER A 502 10.31 40.37 4.16
CA SER A 502 11.64 40.26 3.59
C SER A 502 12.11 41.57 2.97
N PRO A 503 13.42 41.87 3.05
CA PRO A 503 14.05 42.82 2.15
C PRO A 503 14.22 42.20 0.76
N THR A 504 14.60 43.02 -0.22
CA THR A 504 14.81 42.61 -1.62
C THR A 504 15.83 41.46 -1.75
N LYS A 505 15.59 40.54 -2.69
CA LYS A 505 16.40 39.36 -3.06
C LYS A 505 16.50 38.25 -2.01
N LYS A 506 15.61 38.24 -1.01
CA LYS A 506 15.51 37.13 -0.05
C LYS A 506 14.45 36.12 -0.47
N TRP A 507 14.71 34.86 -0.13
CA TRP A 507 13.85 33.73 -0.45
C TRP A 507 13.66 32.78 0.72
N LEU A 508 12.47 32.15 0.73
CA LEU A 508 12.09 31.04 1.59
C LEU A 508 11.32 30.04 0.73
N ASN A 509 11.65 28.76 0.85
CA ASN A 509 10.89 27.67 0.23
C ASN A 509 10.40 26.70 1.30
N ILE A 510 9.19 26.19 1.10
CA ILE A 510 8.49 25.30 2.03
C ILE A 510 7.88 24.14 1.24
N ASP A 511 7.95 22.95 1.82
CA ASP A 511 7.40 21.71 1.29
C ASP A 511 7.04 20.74 2.44
N HIS A 512 6.35 19.64 2.14
CA HIS A 512 5.98 18.55 3.05
C HIS A 512 5.38 19.04 4.37
N VAL A 513 4.29 19.82 4.28
CA VAL A 513 3.58 20.36 5.44
C VAL A 513 2.71 19.30 6.08
N GLN A 514 2.91 19.05 7.37
CA GLN A 514 2.13 18.10 8.15
C GLN A 514 1.50 18.80 9.35
N PHE A 515 0.25 18.43 9.69
CA PHE A 515 -0.40 18.80 10.94
C PHE A 515 -1.10 17.60 11.58
N THR A 516 -0.30 16.74 12.19
CA THR A 516 -0.69 15.38 12.55
C THR A 516 -0.93 15.24 14.06
N ARG A 517 -2.01 14.55 14.47
CA ARG A 517 -2.30 14.27 15.89
C ARG A 517 -1.25 13.31 16.48
N LYS A 518 -0.72 13.62 17.66
CA LYS A 518 0.32 12.83 18.35
C LYS A 518 -0.20 11.63 19.12
#